data_AF-A0A2D4LS63-F1
#
_entry.id   AF-A0A2D4LS63-F1
#
_cell.length_a   1.000
_cell.length_b   1.000
_cell.length_c   1.000
_cell.angle_alpha   90.00
_cell.angle_beta   90.00
_cell.angle_gamma   90.00
#
_symmetry.space_group_name_H-M   'P 1'
#
loop_
_entity.id
_entity.type
_entity.pdbx_description
1 polymer ?
#
loop_
_entity_poly.entity_id
_entity_poly.type
_entity_poly.pdbx_seq_one_letter_code
_entity_poly.pdbx_strand_id
1 'polypeptide(L)'
;MATAKKAQQRLHFLRLLKKSGLGEKLLVTFYRSTIESILAYCVTVWYAGCSVVDKKMLQRVINTAQKIIGCSLSSLEEIAKTRLLSRALKISTDCSHPGHSYFELL
;
A
#
# COMPACT_ATOMS: atom_id res chain seq x y z
N MET A 1 4.55 11.07 9.48
CA MET A 1 3.20 10.51 9.24
C MET A 1 2.90 9.30 10.12
N ALA A 2 1.68 9.18 10.66
CA ALA A 2 1.24 8.04 11.48
C ALA A 2 1.30 6.70 10.73
N THR A 3 0.98 6.70 9.43
CA THR A 3 1.04 5.52 8.55
C THR A 3 2.43 4.92 8.48
N ALA A 4 3.47 5.76 8.39
CA ALA A 4 4.85 5.30 8.33
C ALA A 4 5.29 4.61 9.64
N LYS A 5 4.89 5.16 10.80
CA LYS A 5 5.15 4.53 12.10
C LYS A 5 4.47 3.16 12.23
N LYS A 6 3.20 3.05 11.83
CA LYS A 6 2.47 1.77 11.80
C LYS A 6 3.16 0.76 10.88
N ALA A 7 3.57 1.17 9.69
CA ALA A 7 4.24 0.30 8.75
C ALA A 7 5.62 -0.17 9.26
N GLN A 8 6.36 0.69 9.97
CA GLN A 8 7.60 0.31 10.64
C GLN A 8 7.40 -0.73 11.75
N GLN A 9 6.32 -0.63 12.54
CA GLN A 9 5.97 -1.67 13.53
C GLN A 9 5.70 -3.02 12.85
N ARG A 10 5.02 -3.03 11.70
CA ARG A 10 4.79 -4.27 10.94
C ARG A 10 6.07 -4.84 10.33
N LEU A 11 7.02 -4.00 9.91
CA LEU A 11 8.35 -4.44 9.47
C LEU A 11 9.11 -5.18 10.58
N HIS A 12 8.96 -4.78 11.84
CA HIS A 12 9.58 -5.51 12.95
C HIS A 12 9.11 -6.96 12.99
N PHE A 13 7.80 -7.20 12.88
CA PHE A 13 7.25 -8.56 12.83
C PHE A 13 7.68 -9.32 11.58
N LEU A 14 7.73 -8.66 10.41
CA LEU A 14 8.23 -9.28 9.18
C LEU A 14 9.68 -9.79 9.36
N ARG A 15 10.55 -9.03 10.03
CA ARG A 15 11.92 -9.48 10.35
C ARG A 15 11.92 -10.68 11.28
N LEU A 16 11.07 -10.67 12.30
CA LEU A 16 10.97 -11.78 13.25
C LEU A 16 10.52 -13.07 12.55
N LEU A 17 9.52 -12.98 11.68
CA LEU A 17 9.02 -14.09 10.88
C LEU A 17 10.08 -14.64 9.90
N LYS A 18 10.88 -13.76 9.30
CA LYS A 18 12.01 -14.20 8.46
C LYS A 18 13.04 -14.97 9.29
N LYS A 19 13.37 -14.48 10.50
CA LYS A 19 14.30 -15.15 11.42
C LYS A 19 13.81 -16.51 11.90
N SER A 20 12.50 -16.71 12.04
CA SER A 20 11.92 -18.02 12.39
C SER A 20 11.82 -18.98 11.20
N GLY A 21 12.41 -18.65 10.04
CA GLY A 21 12.50 -19.56 8.90
C GLY A 21 11.24 -19.66 8.05
N LEU A 22 10.32 -18.68 8.12
CA LEU A 22 9.15 -18.70 7.24
C LEU A 22 9.56 -18.62 5.77
N GLY A 23 8.87 -19.43 4.95
CA GLY A 23 9.03 -19.41 3.50
C GLY A 23 8.63 -18.08 2.90
N GLU A 24 9.24 -17.73 1.77
CA GLU A 24 9.05 -16.46 1.06
C GLU A 24 7.56 -16.16 0.79
N LYS A 25 6.79 -17.16 0.31
CA LYS A 25 5.36 -17.00 -0.01
C LYS A 25 4.54 -16.53 1.20
N LEU A 26 4.84 -17.04 2.39
CA LEU A 26 4.14 -16.64 3.62
C LEU A 26 4.53 -15.23 4.03
N LEU A 27 5.81 -14.85 3.87
CA LEU A 27 6.28 -13.50 4.15
C LEU A 27 5.66 -12.46 3.20
N VAL A 28 5.53 -12.80 1.92
CA VAL A 28 4.82 -11.97 0.93
C VAL A 28 3.35 -11.82 1.33
N THR A 29 2.70 -12.91 1.73
CA THR A 29 1.30 -12.88 2.19
C THR A 29 1.12 -12.01 3.42
N PHE A 30 2.05 -12.11 4.39
CA PHE A 30 2.08 -11.25 5.57
C PHE A 30 2.28 -9.77 5.20
N TYR A 31 3.21 -9.47 4.29
CA TYR A 31 3.43 -8.12 3.80
C TYR A 31 2.17 -7.53 3.14
N ARG A 32 1.54 -8.27 2.22
CA ARG A 32 0.32 -7.84 1.52
C ARG A 32 -0.83 -7.57 2.49
N SER A 33 -1.04 -8.47 3.44
CA SER A 33 -2.15 -8.37 4.40
C SER A 33 -1.95 -7.30 5.47
N THR A 34 -0.71 -6.93 5.82
CA THR A 34 -0.45 -6.03 6.97
C THR A 34 0.17 -4.69 6.61
N ILE A 35 1.10 -4.63 5.66
CA ILE A 35 1.79 -3.39 5.27
C ILE A 35 1.10 -2.80 4.04
N GLU A 36 0.97 -3.59 2.98
CA GLU A 36 0.36 -3.13 1.72
C GLU A 36 -1.09 -2.70 1.92
N SER A 37 -1.87 -3.45 2.72
CA SER A 37 -3.26 -3.10 3.06
C SER A 37 -3.39 -1.74 3.73
N ILE A 38 -2.50 -1.41 4.68
CA ILE A 38 -2.48 -0.11 5.36
C ILE A 38 -2.07 1.00 4.38
N LEU A 39 -1.05 0.75 3.56
CA LEU A 39 -0.63 1.72 2.54
C LEU A 39 -1.76 1.99 1.55
N ALA A 40 -2.36 0.95 0.98
CA ALA A 40 -3.47 1.04 0.03
C ALA A 40 -4.72 1.68 0.65
N TYR A 41 -5.03 1.43 1.93
CA TYR A 41 -6.15 2.10 2.58
C TYR A 41 -5.91 3.60 2.70
N CYS A 42 -4.73 4.02 3.14
CA CYS A 42 -4.49 5.42 3.41
C CYS A 42 -4.14 6.23 2.14
N VAL A 43 -3.64 5.59 1.08
CA VAL A 43 -3.19 6.25 -0.16
C VAL A 43 -4.29 7.06 -0.83
N THR A 44 -5.56 6.66 -0.71
CA THR A 44 -6.68 7.37 -1.31
C THR A 44 -6.95 8.74 -0.68
N VAL A 45 -6.47 8.97 0.54
CA VAL A 45 -6.76 10.20 1.31
C VAL A 45 -5.63 11.22 1.16
N TRP A 46 -4.37 10.78 1.29
CA TRP A 46 -3.24 11.72 1.40
C TRP A 46 -2.23 11.65 0.25
N TYR A 47 -2.31 10.68 -0.67
CA TYR A 47 -1.24 10.51 -1.66
C TYR A 47 -1.06 11.72 -2.59
N ALA A 48 -2.18 12.37 -2.97
CA ALA A 48 -2.15 13.61 -3.75
C ALA A 48 -1.59 14.80 -2.94
N GLY A 49 -1.91 14.87 -1.64
CA GLY A 49 -1.48 15.95 -0.74
C GLY A 49 -0.11 15.77 -0.07
N CYS A 50 0.55 14.62 -0.24
CA CYS A 50 1.83 14.35 0.44
C CYS A 50 3.04 14.91 -0.30
N SER A 51 3.99 15.39 0.50
CA SER A 51 5.30 15.83 0.00
C SER A 51 6.09 14.68 -0.62
N VAL A 52 7.09 15.02 -1.44
CA VAL A 52 8.05 14.04 -1.99
C VAL A 52 8.80 13.31 -0.86
N VAL A 53 9.06 14.01 0.25
CA VAL A 53 9.76 13.44 1.43
C VAL A 53 8.92 12.35 2.08
N ASP A 54 7.62 12.60 2.26
CA ASP A 54 6.65 11.65 2.80
C ASP A 54 6.54 10.38 1.94
N LYS A 55 6.44 10.56 0.62
CA LYS A 55 6.40 9.45 -0.35
C LYS A 55 7.69 8.63 -0.29
N LYS A 56 8.86 9.28 -0.24
CA LYS A 56 10.16 8.60 -0.08
C LYS A 56 10.26 7.83 1.23
N MET A 57 9.73 8.37 2.34
CA MET A 57 9.73 7.67 3.64
C MET A 57 8.95 6.35 3.56
N LEU A 58 7.78 6.35 2.91
CA LEU A 58 6.97 5.14 2.75
C LEU A 58 7.58 4.17 1.74
N GLN A 59 8.16 4.66 0.65
CA GLN A 59 8.90 3.80 -0.28
C GLN A 59 10.07 3.07 0.42
N ARG A 60 10.75 3.70 1.37
CA ARG A 60 11.79 3.03 2.18
C ARG A 60 11.25 1.85 2.99
N VAL A 61 10.00 1.91 3.46
CA VAL A 61 9.36 0.78 4.15
C VAL A 61 9.22 -0.39 3.19
N ILE A 62 8.70 -0.15 1.98
CA ILE A 62 8.55 -1.16 0.92
C ILE A 62 9.92 -1.75 0.57
N ASN A 63 10.92 -0.90 0.32
CA ASN A 63 12.27 -1.35 -0.02
C ASN A 63 12.89 -2.21 1.09
N THR A 64 12.59 -1.90 2.35
CA THR A 64 13.04 -2.70 3.50
C THR A 64 12.35 -4.04 3.54
N ALA A 65 11.03 -4.09 3.31
CA ALA A 65 10.29 -5.35 3.22
C ALA A 65 10.83 -6.23 2.10
N GLN A 66 11.04 -5.65 0.91
CA GLN A 66 11.62 -6.33 -0.24
C GLN A 66 12.98 -6.95 0.09
N LYS A 67 13.87 -6.24 0.78
CA LYS A 67 15.16 -6.78 1.23
C LYS A 67 15.03 -7.93 2.24
N ILE A 68 14.04 -7.89 3.13
CA ILE A 68 13.81 -8.95 4.12
C ILE A 68 13.28 -10.21 3.46
N ILE A 69 12.35 -10.05 2.52
CA ILE A 69 11.67 -11.15 1.85
C ILE A 69 12.59 -11.80 0.81
N GLY A 70 13.28 -10.97 0.02
CA GLY A 70 14.14 -11.41 -1.09
C GLY A 70 13.46 -11.37 -2.46
N CYS A 71 12.24 -10.83 -2.56
CA CYS A 71 11.48 -10.74 -3.81
C CYS A 71 11.07 -9.30 -4.12
N SER A 72 10.82 -9.01 -5.40
CA SER A 72 10.29 -7.72 -5.84
C SER A 72 8.88 -7.48 -5.28
N LEU A 73 8.66 -6.31 -4.70
CA LEU A 73 7.35 -5.84 -4.23
C LEU A 73 6.90 -4.64 -5.06
N SER A 74 5.59 -4.41 -5.11
CA SER A 74 5.02 -3.26 -5.83
C SER A 74 5.50 -1.95 -5.22
N SER A 75 5.80 -0.96 -6.07
CA SER A 75 6.19 0.37 -5.61
C SER A 75 5.02 1.08 -4.93
N LEU A 76 5.31 2.12 -4.15
CA LEU A 76 4.27 2.95 -3.53
C LEU A 76 3.36 3.57 -4.60
N GLU A 77 3.94 3.95 -5.74
CA GLU A 77 3.19 4.53 -6.85
C GLU A 77 2.28 3.51 -7.53
N GLU A 78 2.74 2.28 -7.73
CA GLU A 78 1.91 1.19 -8.27
C GLU A 78 0.75 0.84 -7.33
N ILE A 79 1.01 0.77 -6.02
CA ILE A 79 -0.03 0.55 -5.01
C ILE A 79 -1.05 1.69 -5.07
N ALA A 80 -0.60 2.94 -5.16
CA ALA A 80 -1.45 4.12 -5.28
C ALA A 80 -2.31 4.05 -6.55
N LYS A 81 -1.68 3.87 -7.72
CA LYS A 81 -2.34 3.78 -9.03
C LYS A 81 -3.39 2.68 -9.05
N THR A 82 -3.00 1.45 -8.69
CA THR A 82 -3.90 0.30 -8.68
C THR A 82 -5.11 0.55 -7.79
N ARG A 83 -4.90 1.12 -6.59
CA ARG A 83 -5.99 1.39 -5.65
C ARG A 83 -6.90 2.51 -6.12
N LEU A 84 -6.34 3.61 -6.63
CA LEU A 84 -7.10 4.76 -7.12
C LEU A 84 -7.95 4.37 -8.33
N LEU A 85 -7.37 3.63 -9.29
CA LEU A 85 -8.10 3.10 -10.45
C LEU A 85 -9.22 2.16 -10.01
N SER A 86 -8.93 1.21 -9.11
CA SER A 86 -9.96 0.30 -8.60
C SER A 86 -11.10 1.05 -7.90
N ARG A 87 -10.81 2.16 -7.22
CA ARG A 87 -11.83 2.98 -6.57
C ARG A 87 -12.63 3.81 -7.58
N ALA A 88 -11.96 4.42 -8.55
CA ALA A 88 -12.59 5.18 -9.63
C ALA A 88 -13.54 4.28 -10.43
N LEU A 89 -13.09 3.08 -10.83
CA LEU A 89 -13.92 2.10 -11.52
C LEU A 89 -15.17 1.75 -10.69
N LYS A 90 -15.01 1.46 -9.39
CA LYS A 90 -16.15 1.16 -8.52
C LYS A 90 -17.17 2.29 -8.46
N ILE A 91 -16.72 3.55 -8.45
CA ILE A 91 -17.61 4.72 -8.45
C ILE A 91 -18.29 4.86 -9.81
N SER A 92 -17.53 4.72 -10.90
CA SER A 92 -18.04 4.83 -12.28
C SER A 92 -19.03 3.72 -12.63
N THR A 93 -18.91 2.53 -12.05
CA THR A 93 -19.86 1.43 -12.30
C THR A 93 -21.08 1.44 -11.38
N ASP A 94 -21.02 2.16 -10.26
CA ASP A 94 -22.09 2.19 -9.24
C ASP A 94 -22.96 3.45 -9.43
N CYS A 95 -24.08 3.30 -10.13
CA CYS A 95 -25.02 4.38 -10.40
C CYS A 95 -25.65 4.99 -9.13
N SER A 96 -25.63 4.28 -8.01
CA SER A 96 -26.15 4.79 -6.72
C SER A 96 -25.09 5.57 -5.93
N HIS A 97 -23.83 5.57 -6.39
CA HIS A 97 -22.76 6.25 -5.69
C HIS A 97 -22.90 7.78 -5.85
N PRO A 98 -22.80 8.58 -4.79
CA PRO A 98 -22.96 10.04 -4.87
C PRO A 98 -21.94 10.73 -5.78
N GLY A 99 -20.81 10.06 -6.01
CA GLY A 99 -19.77 10.51 -6.92
C GLY A 99 -19.88 10.02 -8.37
N HIS A 100 -20.90 9.23 -8.73
CA HIS A 100 -21.05 8.62 -10.06
C HIS A 100 -21.15 9.68 -11.18
N SER A 101 -21.93 10.73 -10.93
CA SER A 101 -22.15 11.83 -11.89
C SER A 101 -20.86 12.56 -12.29
N TYR A 102 -19.82 12.55 -11.44
CA TYR A 102 -18.52 13.12 -11.79
C TYR A 102 -17.72 12.25 -12.78
N PHE A 103 -18.07 10.97 -12.94
CA PHE A 103 -17.43 10.04 -13.86
C PHE A 103 -18.24 9.82 -15.15
N GLU A 104 -19.50 10.23 -15.21
CA GLU A 104 -20.31 10.21 -16.45
C GLU A 104 -19.83 11.26 -17.48
N LEU A 105 -19.11 12.28 -17.04
CA LEU A 105 -18.61 13.40 -17.87
C LEU A 105 -17.22 13.14 -18.49
N LEU A 106 -16.64 11.95 -18.29
CA LEU A 106 -15.33 11.52 -18.81
C LEU A 106 -15.49 10.52 -19.95
#